data_AF-A0AAV2R1Q0-F1
#
_entry.id   AF-A0AAV2R1Q0-F1
#
_cell.length_a   1.000
_cell.length_b   1.000
_cell.length_c   1.000
_cell.angle_alpha   90.00
_cell.angle_beta   90.00
_cell.angle_gamma   90.00
#
_symmetry.space_group_name_H-M   'P 1'
#
loop_
_entity.id
_entity.type
_entity.pdbx_description
1 polymer ?
#
loop_
_entity_poly.entity_id
_entity_poly.type
_entity_poly.pdbx_seq_one_letter_code
_entity_poly.pdbx_strand_id
1 'polypeptide(L)'
;ESTDARDTAQLAIFICGINSNFDVIEEFLQLMPLKDTTTGEDIFEAVIKCFEIYKLDLSKLVSVTTDGAAAMVGIRKGFVSLLEKHLHSAGYDNNLFKIHCIIHQEALCAKNVDVKAIMEVVVKIINFIRSNGLNHRQFQELL
;
A
#
# COMPACT_ATOMS: atom_id res chain seq x y z
N GLU A 1 2.50 5.88 -3.66
CA GLU A 1 2.72 7.30 -3.28
C GLU A 1 1.53 8.18 -3.71
N SER A 2 0.89 8.90 -2.78
CA SER A 2 -0.18 9.87 -3.09
C SER A 2 0.30 11.25 -2.66
N THR A 3 0.34 12.20 -3.59
CA THR A 3 0.56 13.61 -3.29
C THR A 3 -0.74 14.23 -2.81
N ASP A 4 -0.70 14.99 -1.72
CA ASP A 4 -1.86 15.77 -1.28
C ASP A 4 -2.08 16.99 -2.20
N ALA A 5 -3.21 17.69 -2.05
CA ALA A 5 -3.53 18.87 -2.86
C ALA A 5 -2.57 20.06 -2.66
N ARG A 6 -1.54 19.91 -1.81
CA ARG A 6 -0.50 20.90 -1.51
C ARG A 6 0.89 20.39 -1.91
N ASP A 7 0.97 19.42 -2.83
CA ASP A 7 2.19 18.80 -3.34
C ASP A 7 3.10 18.22 -2.25
N THR A 8 2.56 17.95 -1.05
CA THR A 8 3.31 17.30 0.02
C THR A 8 3.07 15.80 -0.05
N ALA A 9 4.16 15.03 -0.15
CA ALA A 9 4.07 13.58 -0.06
C ALA A 9 3.71 13.16 1.37
N GLN A 10 2.80 12.20 1.48
CA GLN A 10 2.34 11.68 2.76
C GLN A 10 2.68 10.19 2.87
N LEU A 11 3.27 9.80 4.00
CA LEU A 11 3.48 8.41 4.37
C LEU A 11 2.39 7.97 5.33
N ALA A 12 1.55 7.03 4.89
CA ALA A 12 0.57 6.38 5.74
C ALA A 12 1.16 5.10 6.32
N ILE A 13 1.13 4.96 7.63
CA ILE A 13 1.65 3.80 8.36
C ILE A 13 0.48 3.05 8.98
N PHE A 14 0.37 1.77 8.64
CA PHE A 14 -0.56 0.82 9.23
C PHE A 14 0.24 -0.25 9.98
N ILE A 15 -0.29 -0.72 11.10
CA ILE A 15 0.24 -1.87 11.82
C ILE A 15 -0.74 -3.02 11.69
N CYS A 16 -0.20 -4.20 11.39
CA CYS A 16 -0.96 -5.44 11.38
C CYS A 16 -0.31 -6.39 12.38
N GLY A 17 -1.12 -6.97 13.26
CA GLY A 17 -0.64 -7.83 14.33
C GLY A 17 -1.67 -8.89 14.70
N ILE A 18 -1.28 -9.75 15.64
CA ILE A 18 -2.15 -10.80 16.18
C ILE A 18 -2.24 -10.59 17.69
N ASN A 19 -3.45 -10.57 18.24
CA ASN A 19 -3.67 -10.41 19.67
C ASN A 19 -3.56 -11.76 20.41
N SER A 20 -3.75 -11.76 21.74
CA SER A 20 -3.70 -12.98 22.57
C SER A 20 -4.78 -14.02 22.25
N ASN A 21 -5.85 -13.61 21.56
CA ASN A 21 -6.97 -14.48 21.15
C ASN A 21 -6.78 -15.01 19.72
N PHE A 22 -5.64 -14.74 19.08
CA PHE A 22 -5.34 -15.05 17.69
C PHE A 22 -6.18 -14.29 16.66
N ASP A 23 -6.80 -13.17 17.06
CA ASP A 23 -7.45 -12.29 16.10
C ASP A 23 -6.40 -11.45 15.37
N VAL A 24 -6.55 -11.34 14.04
CA VAL A 24 -5.77 -10.40 13.24
C VAL A 24 -6.35 -9.01 13.44
N ILE A 25 -5.49 -8.08 13.83
CA ILE A 25 -5.83 -6.67 13.99
C ILE A 25 -5.04 -5.86 12.98
N GLU A 26 -5.72 -4.89 12.36
CA GLU A 26 -5.10 -3.90 11.49
C GLU A 26 -5.53 -2.52 11.98
N GLU A 27 -4.54 -1.68 12.27
CA GLU A 27 -4.79 -0.32 12.76
C GLU A 27 -4.00 0.70 11.97
N PHE A 28 -4.67 1.81 11.67
CA PHE A 28 -4.02 2.99 11.13
C PHE A 28 -3.27 3.70 12.26
N LEU A 29 -1.94 3.74 12.15
CA LEU A 29 -1.08 4.28 13.20
C LEU A 29 -0.86 5.79 13.03
N GLN A 30 -0.44 6.21 11.84
CA GLN A 30 -0.15 7.61 11.59
C GLN A 30 -0.12 7.94 10.09
N LEU A 31 -0.51 9.17 9.76
CA LEU A 31 -0.21 9.81 8.48
C LEU A 31 0.82 10.91 8.75
N MET A 32 1.95 10.85 8.06
CA MET A 32 3.04 11.79 8.29
C MET A 32 3.53 12.42 6.98
N PRO A 33 3.69 13.75 6.95
CA PRO A 33 4.23 14.42 5.79
C PRO A 33 5.72 14.12 5.66
N LEU A 34 6.14 13.72 4.47
CA LEU A 34 7.55 13.66 4.08
C LEU A 34 7.90 15.04 3.50
N LYS A 35 8.68 15.81 4.24
CA LYS A 35 9.08 17.16 3.83
C LYS A 35 10.31 17.06 2.92
N ASP A 36 10.29 17.83 1.83
CA ASP A 36 11.35 17.95 0.82
C ASP A 36 11.53 16.75 -0.12
N THR A 37 11.79 15.55 0.40
CA THR A 37 12.07 14.35 -0.41
C THR A 37 11.31 13.10 0.06
N THR A 38 11.23 12.10 -0.81
CA THR A 38 10.60 10.80 -0.54
C THR A 38 11.59 9.65 -0.73
N THR A 39 12.82 9.84 -0.27
CA THR A 39 13.86 8.81 -0.34
C THR A 39 13.61 7.67 0.63
N GLY A 40 14.27 6.54 0.43
CA GLY A 40 14.16 5.42 1.37
C GLY A 40 14.70 5.76 2.75
N GLU A 41 15.71 6.63 2.82
CA GLU A 41 16.22 7.21 4.07
C GLU A 41 15.13 8.02 4.81
N ASP A 42 14.43 8.93 4.13
CA ASP A 42 13.36 9.75 4.74
C ASP A 42 12.25 8.87 5.32
N ILE A 43 11.85 7.84 4.56
CA ILE A 43 10.81 6.88 4.97
C ILE A 43 11.30 6.03 6.15
N PHE A 44 12.56 5.60 6.13
CA PHE A 44 13.15 4.83 7.24
C PHE A 44 13.15 5.63 8.55
N GLU A 45 13.65 6.86 8.53
CA GLU A 45 13.68 7.73 9.71
C GLU A 45 12.27 8.00 10.24
N ALA A 46 11.33 8.26 9.32
CA ALA A 46 9.92 8.42 9.62
C ALA A 46 9.32 7.21 10.36
N VAL A 47 9.56 6.01 9.87
CA VAL A 47 9.05 4.76 10.47
C VAL A 47 9.70 4.48 11.82
N ILE A 48 11.02 4.59 11.97
CA ILE A 48 11.69 4.36 13.26
C ILE A 48 11.19 5.33 14.32
N LYS A 49 11.07 6.61 13.98
CA LYS A 49 10.49 7.61 14.87
C LYS A 49 9.06 7.28 15.28
N CYS A 50 8.27 6.71 14.37
CA CYS A 50 6.91 6.25 14.67
C CYS A 50 6.93 5.12 15.72
N PHE A 51 7.82 4.13 15.56
CA PHE A 51 8.01 3.07 16.57
C PHE A 51 8.39 3.62 17.94
N GLU A 52 9.28 4.62 17.99
CA GLU A 52 9.69 5.28 19.24
C GLU A 52 8.52 6.03 19.91
N ILE A 53 7.76 6.83 19.14
CA ILE A 53 6.63 7.63 19.64
C ILE A 53 5.57 6.72 20.27
N TYR A 54 5.22 5.64 19.59
CA TYR A 54 4.18 4.70 20.03
C TYR A 54 4.73 3.59 20.93
N LYS A 55 6.03 3.62 21.25
CA LYS A 55 6.72 2.62 22.08
C LYS A 55 6.48 1.19 21.60
N LEU A 56 6.49 1.01 20.28
CA LEU A 56 6.33 -0.29 19.63
C LEU A 56 7.63 -1.08 19.73
N ASP A 57 7.50 -2.37 19.98
CA ASP A 57 8.62 -3.28 20.09
C ASP A 57 9.08 -3.74 18.71
N LEU A 58 10.20 -3.17 18.23
CA LEU A 58 10.84 -3.53 16.96
C LEU A 58 11.18 -5.02 16.87
N SER A 59 11.44 -5.70 17.98
CA SER A 59 11.75 -7.14 17.99
C SER A 59 10.57 -8.01 17.54
N LYS A 60 9.35 -7.47 17.64
CA LYS A 60 8.11 -8.13 17.19
C LYS A 60 7.78 -7.85 15.73
N LEU A 61 8.57 -7.04 15.03
CA LEU A 61 8.35 -6.79 13.61
C LEU A 61 8.77 -8.02 12.79
N VAL A 62 7.78 -8.64 12.13
CA VAL A 62 7.99 -9.86 11.34
C VAL A 62 7.96 -9.57 9.83
N SER A 63 7.17 -8.58 9.40
CA SER A 63 6.98 -8.30 7.98
C SER A 63 6.76 -6.82 7.70
N VAL A 64 7.10 -6.42 6.47
CA VAL A 64 6.82 -5.08 5.94
C VAL A 64 6.17 -5.21 4.56
N THR A 65 5.10 -4.44 4.34
CA THR A 65 4.41 -4.38 3.04
C THR A 65 4.64 -3.02 2.40
N THR A 66 5.10 -3.01 1.15
CA THR A 66 5.40 -1.75 0.42
C THR A 66 4.86 -1.77 -0.99
N ASP A 67 4.70 -0.61 -1.62
CA ASP A 67 4.21 -0.48 -3.01
C ASP A 67 5.26 -0.82 -4.07
N GLY A 68 6.47 -1.23 -3.66
CA GLY A 68 7.55 -1.64 -4.57
C GLY A 68 8.29 -0.50 -5.24
N ALA A 69 7.99 0.76 -4.90
CA ALA A 69 8.75 1.89 -5.42
C ALA A 69 10.25 1.76 -5.09
N ALA A 70 11.13 2.33 -5.92
CA ALA A 70 12.58 2.23 -5.72
C ALA A 70 13.04 2.77 -4.34
N ALA A 71 12.37 3.82 -3.85
CA ALA A 71 12.58 4.35 -2.50
C ALA A 71 12.20 3.35 -1.39
N MET A 72 11.26 2.44 -1.65
CA MET A 72 10.85 1.41 -0.69
C MET A 72 11.77 0.18 -0.72
N VAL A 73 12.03 -0.38 -1.91
CA VAL A 73 12.66 -1.70 -2.07
C VAL A 73 14.07 -1.69 -2.63
N GLY A 74 14.65 -0.51 -2.89
CA GLY A 74 16.00 -0.38 -3.43
C GLY A 74 17.08 -1.06 -2.56
N ILE A 75 17.92 -1.90 -3.16
CA ILE A 75 18.89 -2.76 -2.46
C ILE A 75 19.86 -2.00 -1.54
N ARG A 76 20.26 -0.77 -1.93
CA ARG A 76 21.27 0.02 -1.20
C ARG A 76 20.64 1.02 -0.23
N LYS A 77 19.65 1.76 -0.73
CA LYS A 77 19.05 2.95 -0.11
C LYS A 77 17.54 2.87 0.07
N GLY A 78 16.92 1.75 -0.28
CA GLY A 78 15.49 1.55 -0.08
C GLY A 78 15.19 1.40 1.40
N PHE A 79 14.04 1.93 1.83
CA PHE A 79 13.53 1.84 3.19
C PHE A 79 13.66 0.43 3.78
N VAL A 80 13.20 -0.60 3.05
CA VAL A 80 13.21 -1.99 3.51
C VAL A 80 14.64 -2.48 3.75
N SER A 81 15.58 -2.15 2.85
CA SER A 81 16.99 -2.53 3.01
C SER A 81 17.68 -1.78 4.15
N LEU A 82 17.29 -0.54 4.42
CA LEU A 82 17.78 0.22 5.58
C LEU A 82 17.23 -0.35 6.89
N LEU A 83 15.95 -0.73 6.91
CA LEU A 83 15.31 -1.37 8.04
C LEU A 83 15.94 -2.72 8.38
N GLU A 84 16.19 -3.58 7.38
CA GLU A 84 16.89 -4.86 7.58
C GLU A 84 18.28 -4.66 8.21
N LYS A 85 19.06 -3.69 7.71
CA LYS A 85 20.38 -3.35 8.29
C LYS A 85 20.27 -2.86 9.73
N HIS A 86 19.27 -2.04 10.04
CA HIS A 86 19.02 -1.55 11.38
C HIS A 86 18.66 -2.68 12.34
N LEU A 87 17.75 -3.58 11.93
CA LEU A 87 17.36 -4.74 12.72
C LEU A 87 18.55 -5.66 13.02
N HIS A 88 19.35 -5.98 11.99
CA HIS A 88 20.56 -6.77 12.15
C HIS A 88 21.59 -6.10 13.08
N SER A 89 21.78 -4.78 12.96
CA SER A 89 22.71 -4.03 13.83
C SER A 89 22.24 -3.95 15.28
N ALA A 90 20.93 -4.01 15.51
CA ALA A 90 20.32 -4.08 16.84
C ALA A 90 20.32 -5.50 17.44
N GLY A 91 20.84 -6.50 16.72
CA GLY A 91 20.92 -7.89 17.18
C GLY A 91 19.65 -8.70 16.97
N TYR A 92 18.72 -8.22 16.15
CA TYR A 92 17.55 -9.00 15.75
C TYR A 92 17.89 -9.88 14.55
N ASP A 93 17.90 -11.20 14.75
CA ASP A 93 18.20 -12.21 13.69
C ASP A 93 16.92 -12.72 13.00
N ASN A 94 15.88 -11.88 12.99
CA ASN A 94 14.60 -12.23 12.39
C ASN A 94 14.68 -11.90 10.90
N ASN A 95 14.51 -12.90 10.04
CA ASN A 95 14.32 -12.67 8.61
C ASN A 95 13.02 -11.85 8.38
N LEU A 96 13.18 -10.58 8.01
CA LEU A 96 12.06 -9.70 7.71
C LEU A 96 11.35 -10.17 6.43
N PHE A 97 10.07 -10.50 6.53
CA PHE A 97 9.27 -10.82 5.35
C PHE A 97 8.93 -9.56 4.58
N LYS A 98 9.33 -9.51 3.31
CA LYS A 98 9.14 -8.36 2.42
C LYS A 98 7.97 -8.64 1.49
N ILE A 99 6.85 -8.00 1.75
CA ILE A 99 5.61 -8.18 1.00
C ILE A 99 5.46 -7.01 0.03
N HIS A 100 5.16 -7.33 -1.23
CA HIS A 100 4.77 -6.33 -2.20
C HIS A 100 3.26 -6.11 -2.13
N CYS A 101 2.82 -4.84 -2.18
CA CYS A 101 1.41 -4.48 -2.16
C CYS A 101 0.67 -5.17 -3.30
N ILE A 102 -0.35 -5.98 -2.95
CA ILE A 102 -1.17 -6.72 -3.91
C ILE A 102 -1.95 -5.77 -4.83
N ILE A 103 -2.47 -4.66 -4.29
CA ILE A 103 -3.25 -3.67 -5.07
C ILE A 103 -2.37 -3.04 -6.16
N HIS A 104 -1.10 -2.77 -5.85
CA HIS A 104 -0.17 -2.26 -6.86
C HIS A 104 0.12 -3.30 -7.94
N GLN A 105 0.33 -4.57 -7.56
CA GLN A 105 0.52 -5.67 -8.51
C GLN A 105 -0.71 -5.87 -9.39
N GLU A 106 -1.91 -5.86 -8.81
CA GLU A 106 -3.17 -5.94 -9.55
C GLU A 106 -3.33 -4.78 -10.53
N ALA A 107 -3.04 -3.55 -10.11
CA ALA A 107 -3.09 -2.38 -10.99
C ALA A 107 -2.06 -2.47 -12.13
N LEU A 108 -0.87 -3.01 -11.88
CA LEU A 108 0.13 -3.29 -12.92
C LEU A 108 -0.33 -4.40 -13.86
N CYS A 109 -0.86 -5.50 -13.34
CA CYS A 109 -1.42 -6.59 -14.14
C CYS A 109 -2.55 -6.08 -15.03
N ALA A 110 -3.51 -5.33 -14.49
CA ALA A 110 -4.65 -4.78 -15.24
C ALA A 110 -4.21 -3.90 -16.42
N LYS A 111 -3.09 -3.18 -16.30
CA LYS A 111 -2.53 -2.39 -17.41
C LYS A 111 -1.92 -3.24 -18.53
N ASN A 112 -1.49 -4.46 -18.22
CA ASN A 112 -0.83 -5.36 -19.16
C ASN A 112 -1.76 -6.45 -19.72
N VAL A 113 -2.94 -6.66 -19.12
CA VAL A 113 -3.97 -7.54 -19.68
C VAL A 113 -4.71 -6.80 -20.79
N ASP A 114 -4.71 -7.34 -22.00
CA ASP A 114 -5.53 -6.83 -23.09
C ASP A 114 -7.00 -7.23 -22.91
N VAL A 115 -7.72 -6.40 -22.15
CA VAL A 115 -9.18 -6.51 -21.99
C VAL A 115 -9.95 -5.60 -22.96
N LYS A 116 -9.31 -5.04 -23.99
CA LYS A 116 -9.93 -4.02 -24.85
C LYS A 116 -11.21 -4.52 -25.49
N ALA A 117 -11.19 -5.72 -26.08
CA ALA A 117 -12.36 -6.31 -26.72
C ALA A 117 -13.53 -6.51 -25.73
N ILE A 118 -13.23 -6.93 -24.50
CA ILE A 118 -14.23 -7.12 -23.44
C ILE A 118 -14.80 -5.77 -23.01
N MET A 119 -13.94 -4.79 -22.76
CA MET A 119 -14.35 -3.44 -22.34
C MET A 119 -15.18 -2.74 -23.41
N GLU A 120 -14.88 -2.92 -24.69
CA GLU A 120 -15.70 -2.40 -25.78
C GLU A 120 -17.12 -2.97 -25.77
N VAL A 121 -17.28 -4.26 -25.50
CA VAL A 121 -18.60 -4.89 -25.36
C VAL A 121 -19.33 -4.37 -24.13
N VAL A 122 -18.66 -4.29 -22.99
CA VAL A 122 -19.23 -3.78 -21.73
C VAL A 122 -19.71 -2.33 -21.89
N VAL A 123 -18.88 -1.46 -22.48
CA VAL A 123 -19.24 -0.06 -22.73
C VAL A 123 -20.42 0.06 -23.67
N LYS A 124 -20.51 -0.77 -24.72
CA LYS A 124 -21.68 -0.80 -25.62
C LYS A 124 -22.96 -1.19 -24.85
N ILE A 125 -22.89 -2.20 -23.99
CA ILE A 125 -24.04 -2.63 -23.16
C ILE A 125 -24.47 -1.51 -22.22
N ILE A 126 -23.52 -0.88 -21.51
CA ILE A 126 -23.81 0.24 -20.60
C ILE A 126 -24.46 1.40 -21.36
N ASN A 127 -23.93 1.74 -22.53
CA ASN A 127 -24.49 2.81 -23.37
C ASN A 127 -25.89 2.46 -23.87
N PHE A 128 -26.16 1.20 -24.22
CA PHE A 128 -27.50 0.75 -24.60
C PHE A 128 -28.51 0.85 -23.44
N ILE A 129 -28.11 0.48 -22.23
CA ILE A 129 -28.95 0.60 -21.03
C ILE A 129 -29.23 2.08 -20.72
N ARG A 130 -28.22 2.94 -20.82
CA ARG A 130 -28.32 4.36 -20.44
C ARG A 130 -28.94 5.27 -21.50
N SER A 131 -28.95 4.86 -22.77
CA SER A 131 -29.45 5.71 -23.88
C SER A 131 -30.97 5.89 -23.87
N ASN A 132 -31.71 5.03 -23.16
CA ASN A 132 -33.17 5.07 -23.09
C ASN A 132 -33.67 4.86 -21.66
N GLY A 133 -34.55 5.76 -21.19
CA GLY A 133 -35.16 5.67 -19.86
C GLY A 133 -36.01 4.42 -19.63
N LEU A 134 -36.52 3.76 -20.68
CA LEU A 134 -37.17 2.45 -20.56
C LEU A 134 -36.15 1.35 -20.28
N ASN A 135 -35.08 1.26 -21.07
CA ASN A 135 -34.01 0.26 -20.88
C ASN A 135 -33.40 0.36 -19.49
N HIS A 136 -33.15 1.58 -19.01
CA HIS A 136 -32.64 1.80 -17.67
C HIS A 136 -33.62 1.31 -16.59
N ARG A 137 -34.91 1.65 -16.69
CA ARG A 137 -35.94 1.19 -15.74
C ARG A 137 -36.08 -0.33 -15.73
N GLN A 138 -36.11 -0.97 -16.90
CA GLN A 138 -36.18 -2.43 -17.01
C GLN A 138 -34.94 -3.11 -16.43
N PHE A 139 -33.76 -2.54 -16.62
CA PHE A 139 -32.54 -3.06 -16.01
C PHE A 139 -32.54 -2.92 -14.48
N GLN A 140 -33.10 -1.83 -13.94
CA GLN A 140 -33.23 -1.64 -12.49
C GLN A 140 -34.15 -2.67 -11.84
N GLU A 141 -35.16 -3.20 -12.55
CA GLU A 141 -36.03 -4.27 -12.04
C GLU A 141 -35.30 -5.63 -11.89
N LEU A 142 -34.09 -5.78 -12.46
CA LEU A 142 -33.29 -7.01 -12.41
C LEU A 142 -32.19 -6.99 -11.33
N LEU A 143 -31.99 -5.87 -10.63
CA LEU A 143 -31.00 -5.69 -9.54
C LEU A 143 -31.66 -5.85 -8.17
#